data_AF-A0A374RR20-F1
#
_entry.id   AF-A0A374RR20-F1
#
_cell.length_a   1.000
_cell.length_b   1.000
_cell.length_c   1.000
_cell.angle_alpha   90.00
_cell.angle_beta   90.00
_cell.angle_gamma   90.00
#
_symmetry.space_group_name_H-M   'P 1'
#
loop_
_entity.id
_entity.type
_entity.pdbx_description
1 polymer ?
#
loop_
_entity_poly.entity_id
_entity_poly.type
_entity_poly.pdbx_seq_one_letter_code
_entity_poly.pdbx_strand_id
1 'polypeptide(L)'
;MTSTDDELVSRLQAHLSTIRKAAGWSGERLANELGITKQTVSSLETGKTQMTKMHYLAIRAVFNNEIAVSGNEDLAKIIQLFVDQPVAPKLEKMQNALKEGDEKGTQQEAATKQSAIVGATALTAALIPASSALIPALGSLAYQLAKSIKK
;
A
#
# COMPACT_ATOMS: atom_id res chain seq x y z
N MET A 1 3.63 27.38 -16.45
CA MET A 1 2.92 26.14 -16.79
C MET A 1 1.43 26.36 -16.60
N THR A 2 0.60 25.86 -17.50
CA THR A 2 -0.87 25.93 -17.41
C THR A 2 -1.35 25.01 -16.28
N SER A 3 -2.14 25.53 -15.34
CA SER A 3 -2.68 24.78 -14.19
C SER A 3 -3.40 23.48 -14.58
N THR A 4 -3.89 23.40 -15.81
CA THR A 4 -4.63 22.26 -16.35
C THR A 4 -3.74 21.02 -16.54
N ASP A 5 -2.50 21.17 -17.01
CA ASP A 5 -1.63 20.02 -17.23
C ASP A 5 -1.28 19.32 -15.93
N ASP A 6 -0.96 20.11 -14.91
CA ASP A 6 -0.54 19.61 -13.60
C ASP A 6 -1.73 18.94 -12.88
N GLU A 7 -2.95 19.41 -13.15
CA GLU A 7 -4.19 18.78 -12.68
C GLU A 7 -4.40 17.40 -13.31
N LEU A 8 -4.22 17.26 -14.63
CA LEU A 8 -4.31 15.96 -15.31
C LEU A 8 -3.27 14.95 -14.79
N VAL A 9 -2.03 15.42 -14.58
CA VAL A 9 -0.96 14.60 -14.01
C VAL A 9 -1.33 14.14 -12.60
N SER A 10 -1.82 15.05 -11.76
CA SER A 10 -2.24 14.75 -10.39
C SER A 10 -3.38 13.73 -10.35
N ARG A 11 -4.40 13.92 -11.20
CA ARG A 11 -5.55 13.00 -11.30
C ARG A 11 -5.16 11.61 -11.79
N LEU A 12 -4.32 11.52 -12.83
CA LEU A 12 -3.82 10.23 -13.30
C LEU A 12 -3.04 9.53 -12.19
N GLN A 13 -2.19 10.26 -11.46
CA GLN A 13 -1.42 9.69 -10.36
C GLN A 13 -2.34 9.17 -9.23
N ALA A 14 -3.32 9.96 -8.81
CA ALA A 14 -4.26 9.59 -7.74
C ALA A 14 -5.05 8.32 -8.07
N HIS A 15 -5.34 8.07 -9.35
CA HIS A 15 -6.16 6.95 -9.80
C HIS A 15 -5.39 5.86 -10.55
N LEU A 16 -4.05 5.92 -10.58
CA LEU A 16 -3.22 5.01 -11.38
C LEU A 16 -3.46 3.53 -11.04
N SER A 17 -3.58 3.21 -9.74
CA SER A 17 -3.84 1.84 -9.30
C SER A 17 -5.21 1.34 -9.74
N THR A 18 -6.23 2.21 -9.73
CA THR A 18 -7.59 1.90 -10.18
C THR A 18 -7.64 1.67 -11.69
N ILE A 19 -7.01 2.56 -12.46
CA ILE A 19 -6.93 2.45 -13.93
C ILE A 19 -6.22 1.15 -14.32
N ARG A 20 -5.09 0.84 -13.67
CA ARG A 20 -4.37 -0.41 -13.93
C ARG A 20 -5.22 -1.65 -13.63
N LYS A 21 -5.98 -1.65 -12.53
CA LYS A 21 -6.89 -2.75 -12.18
C LYS A 21 -8.03 -2.90 -13.18
N ALA A 22 -8.55 -1.81 -13.73
CA ALA A 22 -9.54 -1.83 -14.80
C ALA A 22 -9.03 -2.46 -16.10
N ALA A 23 -7.74 -2.30 -16.38
CA ALA A 23 -7.07 -3.02 -17.48
C ALA A 23 -6.81 -4.51 -17.15
N GLY A 24 -7.10 -4.97 -15.93
CA GLY A 24 -6.75 -6.32 -15.47
C GLY A 24 -5.24 -6.51 -15.27
N TRP A 25 -4.47 -5.43 -15.16
CA TRP A 25 -3.01 -5.49 -15.12
C TRP A 25 -2.45 -5.57 -13.69
N SER A 26 -1.37 -6.33 -13.53
CA SER A 26 -0.54 -6.27 -12.33
C SER A 26 0.42 -5.08 -12.39
N GLY A 27 0.92 -4.61 -11.24
CA GLY A 27 1.94 -3.55 -11.20
C GLY A 27 3.22 -3.94 -11.96
N GLU A 28 3.54 -5.24 -12.00
CA GLU A 28 4.64 -5.80 -12.80
C GLU A 28 4.38 -5.64 -14.30
N ARG A 29 3.16 -5.93 -14.77
CA ARG A 29 2.81 -5.79 -16.19
C ARG A 29 2.95 -4.34 -16.64
N LEU A 30 2.41 -3.40 -15.88
CA LEU A 30 2.54 -1.97 -16.19
C LEU A 30 4.01 -1.53 -16.20
N ALA A 31 4.82 -2.04 -15.27
CA ALA A 31 6.24 -1.74 -15.24
C ALA A 31 6.97 -2.21 -16.50
N ASN A 32 6.66 -3.43 -16.95
CA ASN A 32 7.23 -4.01 -18.18
C ASN A 32 6.83 -3.22 -19.44
N GLU A 33 5.58 -2.80 -19.57
CA GLU A 33 5.13 -1.97 -20.72
C GLU A 33 5.82 -0.60 -20.76
N LEU A 34 6.13 -0.05 -19.59
CA LEU A 34 6.80 1.24 -19.47
C LEU A 34 8.33 1.15 -19.52
N GLY A 35 8.91 -0.07 -19.47
CA GLY A 35 10.35 -0.27 -19.36
C GLY A 35 10.95 0.25 -18.05
N ILE A 36 10.18 0.26 -16.96
CA ILE A 36 10.60 0.70 -15.62
C ILE A 36 10.49 -0.44 -14.61
N THR A 37 10.97 -0.22 -13.39
CA THR A 37 10.83 -1.22 -12.32
C THR A 37 9.42 -1.18 -11.70
N LYS A 38 8.95 -2.33 -11.18
CA LYS A 38 7.71 -2.38 -10.39
C LYS A 38 7.75 -1.46 -9.17
N GLN A 39 8.92 -1.25 -8.58
CA GLN A 39 9.09 -0.29 -7.48
C GLN A 39 8.77 1.13 -7.93
N THR A 40 9.18 1.53 -9.13
CA THR A 40 8.85 2.84 -9.70
C THR A 40 7.33 2.99 -9.85
N VAL A 41 6.64 2.00 -10.41
CA VAL A 41 5.17 1.99 -10.50
C VAL A 41 4.53 2.11 -9.11
N SER A 42 5.00 1.33 -8.13
CA SER A 42 4.48 1.39 -6.76
C SER A 42 4.70 2.76 -6.11
N SER A 43 5.86 3.40 -6.35
CA SER A 43 6.15 4.74 -5.83
C SER A 43 5.21 5.80 -6.43
N LEU A 44 4.90 5.69 -7.73
CA LEU A 44 3.94 6.54 -8.41
C LEU A 44 2.51 6.34 -7.87
N GLU A 45 2.06 5.09 -7.75
CA GLU A 45 0.72 4.74 -7.24
C GLU A 45 0.50 5.16 -5.78
N THR A 46 1.55 5.14 -4.96
CA THR A 46 1.47 5.53 -3.54
C THR A 46 1.71 7.02 -3.31
N GLY A 47 2.02 7.80 -4.35
CA GLY A 47 2.34 9.23 -4.20
C GLY A 47 3.71 9.51 -3.57
N LYS A 48 4.51 8.48 -3.27
CA LYS A 48 5.87 8.64 -2.71
C LYS A 48 6.79 9.42 -3.64
N THR A 49 6.60 9.25 -4.95
CA THR A 49 7.27 10.03 -5.98
C THR A 49 6.23 10.76 -6.81
N GLN A 50 6.44 12.06 -7.05
CA GLN A 50 5.55 12.85 -7.89
C GLN A 50 5.62 12.39 -9.35
N MET A 51 4.46 12.22 -9.99
CA MET A 51 4.37 11.91 -11.41
C MET A 51 4.85 13.11 -12.23
N THR A 52 5.76 12.86 -13.17
CA THR A 52 6.21 13.88 -14.12
C THR A 52 5.29 13.89 -15.33
N LYS A 53 5.29 14.98 -16.11
CA LYS A 53 4.57 15.03 -17.40
C LYS A 53 5.01 13.91 -18.34
N MET A 54 6.29 13.52 -18.29
CA MET A 54 6.81 12.40 -19.08
C MET A 54 6.18 11.07 -18.65
N HIS A 55 6.09 10.80 -17.34
CA HIS A 55 5.39 9.61 -16.83
C HIS A 55 3.93 9.60 -17.26
N TYR A 56 3.23 10.74 -17.15
CA TYR A 56 1.85 10.88 -17.59
C TYR A 56 1.69 10.50 -19.08
N LEU A 57 2.51 11.08 -19.96
CA LEU A 57 2.43 10.81 -21.40
C LEU A 57 2.74 9.34 -21.73
N ALA A 58 3.75 8.76 -21.10
CA ALA A 58 4.13 7.36 -21.32
C ALA A 58 3.01 6.40 -20.88
N ILE A 59 2.48 6.59 -19.66
CA ILE A 59 1.36 5.80 -19.13
C ILE A 59 0.13 5.95 -20.02
N ARG A 60 -0.16 7.17 -20.46
CA ARG A 60 -1.31 7.44 -21.32
C ARG A 60 -1.18 6.77 -22.69
N ALA A 61 0.01 6.80 -23.29
CA ALA A 61 0.28 6.12 -24.56
C ALA A 61 0.09 4.60 -24.44
N VAL A 62 0.62 3.99 -23.37
CA VAL A 62 0.50 2.55 -23.12
C VAL A 62 -0.97 2.14 -22.95
N PHE A 63 -1.75 2.85 -22.14
CA PHE A 63 -3.16 2.52 -21.95
C PHE A 63 -4.02 2.81 -23.20
N ASN A 64 -3.73 3.88 -23.95
CA ASN A 64 -4.42 4.13 -25.20
C ASN A 64 -4.16 3.01 -26.23
N ASN A 65 -2.92 2.50 -26.29
CA ASN A 65 -2.58 1.34 -27.10
C ASN A 65 -3.33 0.09 -26.63
N GLU A 66 -3.39 -0.16 -25.32
CA GLU A 66 -4.17 -1.28 -24.78
C GLU A 66 -5.65 -1.18 -25.17
N ILE A 67 -6.27 -0.01 -25.07
CA ILE A 67 -7.65 0.21 -25.51
C ILE A 67 -7.81 -0.08 -27.01
N ALA A 68 -6.86 0.37 -27.83
CA ALA A 68 -6.91 0.18 -29.28
C ALA A 68 -6.74 -1.29 -29.69
N VAL A 69 -5.90 -2.05 -28.98
CA VAL A 69 -5.61 -3.45 -29.28
C VAL A 69 -6.65 -4.40 -28.68
N SER A 70 -7.04 -4.19 -27.41
CA SER A 70 -7.96 -5.08 -26.68
C SER A 70 -9.43 -4.73 -26.88
N GLY A 71 -9.75 -3.49 -27.29
CA GLY A 71 -11.12 -2.99 -27.32
C GLY A 71 -11.74 -2.79 -25.93
N ASN A 72 -10.92 -2.67 -24.88
CA ASN A 72 -11.41 -2.51 -23.50
C ASN A 72 -12.08 -1.13 -23.29
N GLU A 73 -13.39 -1.08 -23.53
CA GLU A 73 -14.21 0.12 -23.33
C GLU A 73 -14.27 0.59 -21.88
N ASP A 74 -14.18 -0.33 -20.91
CA ASP A 74 -14.27 0.01 -19.49
C ASP A 74 -13.03 0.79 -19.04
N LEU A 75 -11.84 0.38 -19.51
CA LEU A 75 -10.61 1.14 -19.33
C LEU A 75 -10.71 2.55 -19.93
N ALA A 76 -11.28 2.67 -21.14
CA ALA A 76 -11.50 3.97 -21.78
C ALA A 76 -12.42 4.88 -20.96
N LYS A 77 -13.57 4.36 -20.51
CA LYS A 77 -14.54 5.09 -19.67
C LYS A 77 -13.92 5.52 -18.34
N ILE A 78 -13.13 4.65 -17.71
CA ILE A 78 -12.46 4.93 -16.43
C ILE A 78 -11.40 6.02 -16.59
N ILE A 79 -10.59 5.98 -17.64
CA ILE A 79 -9.62 7.03 -17.92
C ILE A 79 -10.32 8.37 -18.21
N GLN A 80 -11.38 8.35 -19.01
CA GLN A 80 -12.16 9.55 -19.29
C GLN A 80 -12.77 10.15 -18.01
N LEU A 81 -13.33 9.30 -17.14
CA LEU A 81 -13.96 9.75 -15.91
C LEU A 81 -12.95 10.28 -14.89
N PHE A 82 -11.86 9.56 -14.64
CA PHE A 82 -10.92 9.90 -13.55
C PHE A 82 -9.87 10.92 -13.96
N VAL A 83 -9.55 11.05 -15.24
CA VAL A 83 -8.45 11.90 -15.72
C VAL A 83 -9.00 13.09 -16.49
N ASP A 84 -9.70 12.82 -17.60
CA ASP A 84 -10.04 13.84 -18.59
C ASP A 84 -11.19 14.75 -18.15
N GLN A 85 -12.19 14.17 -17.48
CA GLN A 85 -13.30 14.94 -16.93
C GLN A 85 -12.95 15.40 -15.52
N PRO A 86 -13.20 16.67 -15.15
CA PRO A 86 -13.23 17.06 -13.76
C PRO A 86 -14.38 16.29 -13.11
N VAL A 87 -14.06 15.19 -12.43
CA VAL A 87 -14.99 14.57 -11.48
C VAL A 87 -15.43 15.70 -10.59
N ALA A 88 -16.71 16.07 -10.67
CA ALA A 88 -17.25 17.09 -9.79
C ALA A 88 -16.85 16.68 -8.36
N PRO A 89 -16.35 17.61 -7.50
CA PRO A 89 -15.76 17.31 -6.19
C PRO A 89 -16.69 16.59 -5.18
N LYS A 90 -17.88 16.18 -5.65
CA LYS A 90 -18.88 15.38 -4.96
C LYS A 90 -18.54 13.88 -4.89
N LEU A 91 -17.74 13.33 -5.82
CA LEU A 91 -17.40 11.89 -5.80
C LEU A 91 -16.20 11.56 -4.88
N GLU A 92 -15.20 12.44 -4.81
CA GLU A 92 -14.06 12.29 -3.89
C GLU A 92 -14.49 12.30 -2.42
N LYS A 93 -15.50 13.12 -2.07
CA LYS A 93 -16.09 13.17 -0.73
C LYS A 93 -16.75 11.85 -0.31
N MET A 94 -17.30 11.08 -1.26
CA MET A 94 -17.87 9.76 -0.96
C MET A 94 -16.79 8.70 -0.71
N GLN A 95 -15.66 8.75 -1.42
CA GLN A 95 -14.57 7.78 -1.22
C GLN A 95 -13.81 8.02 0.10
N ASN A 96 -13.70 9.28 0.54
CA ASN A 96 -13.11 9.61 1.83
C ASN A 96 -14.05 9.26 3.00
N ALA A 97 -15.37 9.46 2.85
CA ALA A 97 -16.36 9.06 3.85
C ALA A 97 -16.43 7.53 4.07
N LEU A 98 -16.11 6.72 3.05
CA LEU A 98 -16.03 5.27 3.17
C LEU A 98 -14.73 4.78 3.85
N LYS A 99 -13.69 5.61 3.92
CA LYS A 99 -12.45 5.30 4.64
C LYS A 99 -12.48 5.74 6.11
N GLU A 100 -13.32 6.71 6.46
CA GLU A 100 -13.47 7.22 7.84
C GLU A 100 -14.47 6.42 8.70
N GLY A 101 -15.12 5.39 8.14
CA GLY A 101 -16.15 4.60 8.83
C GLY A 101 -15.66 3.44 9.71
N ASP A 102 -14.38 3.10 9.71
CA ASP A 102 -13.85 1.90 10.41
C ASP A 102 -13.18 2.23 11.76
N GLU A 103 -13.17 3.50 12.19
CA GLU A 103 -12.42 3.95 13.36
C GLU A 103 -13.28 4.78 14.32
N LYS A 104 -14.24 4.15 15.02
CA LYS A 104 -14.70 4.58 16.37
C LYS A 104 -15.62 3.56 17.05
N GLY A 105 -14.98 2.68 17.81
CA GLY A 105 -15.25 2.39 19.23
C GLY A 105 -16.65 1.97 19.69
N THR A 106 -16.70 0.89 20.48
CA THR A 106 -17.52 0.85 21.69
C THR A 106 -16.79 0.05 22.77
N GLN A 107 -16.23 0.76 23.74
CA GLN A 107 -16.03 0.22 25.09
C GLN A 107 -17.34 0.33 25.87
N GLN A 108 -17.53 -0.64 26.78
CA GLN A 108 -18.24 -0.61 28.07
C GLN A 108 -19.27 -1.74 28.20
N GLU A 109 -19.55 -2.33 29.36
CA GLU A 109 -18.99 -2.44 30.72
C GLU A 109 -20.10 -3.18 31.50
N ALA A 110 -19.81 -4.11 32.41
CA ALA A 110 -20.77 -4.54 33.44
C ALA A 110 -20.01 -5.24 34.58
N ALA A 111 -19.82 -4.56 35.73
CA ALA A 111 -20.63 -4.71 36.96
C ALA A 111 -20.06 -5.83 37.87
N THR A 112 -19.92 -5.76 39.21
CA THR A 112 -20.65 -5.02 40.25
C THR A 112 -19.97 -5.24 41.65
N LYS A 113 -20.06 -4.25 42.57
CA LYS A 113 -20.03 -4.27 44.07
C LYS A 113 -18.68 -4.52 44.81
N GLN A 114 -18.09 -3.54 45.53
CA GLN A 114 -18.36 -3.03 46.91
C GLN A 114 -17.94 -4.07 47.99
N SER A 115 -17.05 -3.88 48.99
CA SER A 115 -16.43 -2.74 49.69
C SER A 115 -15.12 -3.17 50.36
N ALA A 116 -14.22 -2.20 50.60
CA ALA A 116 -13.18 -2.12 51.63
C ALA A 116 -12.20 -3.30 51.81
N ILE A 117 -10.93 -3.09 51.42
CA ILE A 117 -9.70 -3.36 52.20
C ILE A 117 -8.51 -2.68 51.45
N VAL A 118 -7.89 -1.73 52.14
CA VAL A 118 -6.45 -1.43 52.24
C VAL A 118 -5.52 -1.78 51.05
N GLY A 119 -4.79 -0.76 50.58
CA GLY A 119 -3.39 -0.92 50.16
C GLY A 119 -3.15 -0.94 48.65
N ALA A 120 -2.42 0.05 48.18
CA ALA A 120 -1.82 0.06 46.85
C ALA A 120 -0.84 -1.12 46.69
N THR A 121 -1.02 -1.95 45.66
CA THR A 121 0.03 -2.54 44.80
C THR A 121 -0.55 -3.59 43.88
N ALA A 122 -0.27 -3.48 42.58
CA ALA A 122 -0.08 -4.65 41.71
C ALA A 122 0.88 -4.27 40.56
N LEU A 123 2.10 -3.89 40.93
CA LEU A 123 3.27 -4.19 40.12
C LEU A 123 3.90 -5.47 40.70
N THR A 124 4.56 -6.23 39.82
CA THR A 124 5.50 -7.35 40.04
C THR A 124 4.99 -8.80 40.03
N ALA A 125 5.27 -9.45 38.89
CA ALA A 125 6.22 -10.56 38.74
C ALA A 125 6.14 -11.79 39.67
N ALA A 126 5.91 -12.96 39.05
CA ALA A 126 6.43 -14.27 39.46
C ALA A 126 7.03 -14.91 38.19
N LEU A 127 8.36 -14.97 38.01
CA LEU A 127 9.36 -15.86 38.61
C LEU A 127 9.09 -17.36 38.35
N ILE A 128 9.62 -17.88 37.25
CA ILE A 128 9.77 -19.31 36.96
C ILE A 128 11.22 -19.70 37.31
N PRO A 129 11.47 -20.77 38.09
CA PRO A 129 12.82 -21.18 38.50
C PRO A 129 13.64 -21.85 37.38
N ALA A 130 14.95 -21.80 37.57
CA ALA A 130 16.02 -22.04 36.61
C ALA A 130 16.07 -23.43 35.94
N SER A 131 16.34 -23.43 34.63
CA SER A 131 17.34 -24.32 34.00
C SER A 131 17.81 -23.76 32.65
N SER A 132 19.10 -23.42 32.63
CA SER A 132 20.07 -23.47 31.52
C SER A 132 19.84 -22.65 30.24
N ALA A 133 20.75 -21.68 30.10
CA ALA A 133 21.11 -20.90 28.91
C ALA A 133 20.98 -21.60 27.55
N LEU A 134 20.53 -20.87 26.52
CA LEU A 134 21.29 -20.54 25.29
C LEU A 134 20.40 -19.77 24.28
N ILE A 135 20.70 -18.49 24.06
CA ILE A 135 20.47 -17.80 22.75
C ILE A 135 21.88 -17.78 22.12
N PRO A 136 22.13 -18.10 20.82
CA PRO A 136 21.51 -17.38 19.70
C PRO A 136 21.41 -18.08 18.32
N ALA A 137 20.67 -17.39 17.44
CA ALA A 137 20.95 -17.17 16.01
C ALA A 137 21.12 -18.38 15.07
N LEU A 138 20.08 -18.58 14.26
CA LEU A 138 20.18 -19.12 12.90
C LEU A 138 21.17 -18.28 12.08
N GLY A 139 22.38 -18.81 11.90
CA GLY A 139 23.36 -18.17 11.02
C GLY A 139 24.79 -18.68 11.16
N SER A 140 25.04 -19.99 10.98
CA SER A 140 26.35 -20.53 10.56
C SER A 140 26.29 -22.03 10.24
N LEU A 141 25.71 -22.39 9.10
CA LEU A 141 25.83 -23.75 8.54
C LEU A 141 27.13 -23.94 7.71
N ALA A 142 27.93 -22.88 7.53
CA ALA A 142 29.12 -22.89 6.67
C ALA A 142 30.46 -23.21 7.40
N TYR A 143 30.51 -23.24 8.73
CA TYR A 143 31.78 -23.36 9.46
C TYR A 143 32.20 -24.80 9.83
N GLN A 144 31.27 -25.76 9.83
CA GLN A 144 31.55 -27.11 10.36
C GLN A 144 31.97 -28.17 9.32
N LEU A 145 32.00 -27.82 8.03
CA LEU A 145 32.51 -28.73 6.98
C LEU A 145 33.99 -28.53 6.64
N ALA A 146 34.65 -27.48 7.16
CA ALA A 146 36.03 -27.14 6.79
C ALA A 146 37.11 -27.70 7.74
N LYS A 147 36.74 -28.37 8.84
CA LYS A 147 37.72 -28.84 9.85
C LYS A 147 38.06 -30.33 9.82
N SER A 148 37.41 -31.13 8.96
CA SER A 148 37.66 -32.58 8.86
C SER A 148 38.59 -33.03 7.73
N ILE A 149 39.24 -32.10 6.99
CA ILE A 149 40.15 -32.45 5.87
C ILE A 149 41.65 -32.20 6.21
N LYS A 150 42.00 -31.87 7.45
CA LYS A 150 43.43 -31.79 7.81
C LYS A 150 43.72 -32.23 9.25
N LYS A 151 43.90 -33.53 9.43
CA LYS A 151 45.06 -34.08 10.14
C LYS A 151 45.29 -35.54 9.76
#